data_AF-A0AA90VJZ0-F1
#
_entry.id   AF-A0AA90VJZ0-F1
#
_cell.length_a   1.000
_cell.length_b   1.000
_cell.length_c   1.000
_cell.angle_alpha   90.00
_cell.angle_beta   90.00
_cell.angle_gamma   90.00
#
_symmetry.space_group_name_H-M   'P 1'
#
loop_
_entity.id
_entity.type
_entity.pdbx_description
1 polymer ?
#
loop_
_entity_poly.entity_id
_entity_poly.type
_entity_poly.pdbx_seq_one_letter_code
_entity_poly.pdbx_strand_id
1 'polypeptide(L)'
;MLNRVLHREECNSVKTSTLEDWVESFGASLSESYESKAEDILESYGIDKQSGIIAEGVSLPLSVLNPKLPAVIGEKQARHLITEYNRGRNRMEKLKYDDSTSGIEDGTQKCCYISVDDIGVRFQKPGRKGKCKKNRSFVENTVIHVQTEDRQYTLTAIGMAKAFKRLVAFLMENKLMEDHRLVFFSDGANCIRDYIGKYFGFRQHTVMLDWLHLEKKCNEFLSMGIKGAKDEKQQIKKDLFSILWTGRYENAVKYLESLKNSHIKNPKKIEELKGYIQRKSPNMTCYALRHELGLRISSNRVEKANDLVVATRQKHNGMSWSRKGSGALAIITATIINGEMEGWITERKISYRMAS
;
A
#
# COMPACT_ATOMS: atom_id res chain seq x y z
N MET A 1 -16.79 26.73 -20.25
CA MET A 1 -16.44 27.61 -19.11
C MET A 1 -15.11 28.32 -19.37
N LEU A 2 -14.00 27.61 -19.59
CA LEU A 2 -12.68 28.22 -19.86
C LEU A 2 -12.68 29.23 -21.03
N ASN A 3 -13.23 28.85 -22.20
CA ASN A 3 -13.33 29.76 -23.35
C ASN A 3 -14.21 30.99 -23.08
N ARG A 4 -15.22 30.84 -22.21
CA ARG A 4 -16.14 31.92 -21.81
C ARG A 4 -15.47 32.89 -20.82
N VAL A 5 -14.59 32.38 -19.95
CA VAL A 5 -13.77 33.18 -19.02
C VAL A 5 -12.62 33.89 -19.75
N LEU A 6 -12.03 33.23 -20.74
CA LEU A 6 -10.92 33.76 -21.54
C LEU A 6 -11.37 34.58 -22.75
N HIS A 7 -12.68 34.88 -22.87
CA HIS A 7 -13.28 35.64 -23.97
C HIS A 7 -12.80 35.20 -25.37
N ARG A 8 -12.66 33.89 -25.59
CA ARG A 8 -12.19 33.36 -26.88
C ARG A 8 -13.35 33.18 -27.84
N GLU A 9 -13.21 33.75 -29.04
CA GLU A 9 -14.11 33.51 -30.16
C GLU A 9 -14.14 32.02 -30.56
N GLU A 10 -15.20 31.58 -31.24
CA GLU A 10 -15.43 30.17 -31.55
C GLU A 10 -14.29 29.54 -32.38
N CYS A 11 -13.69 30.32 -33.29
CA CYS A 11 -12.51 29.96 -34.09
C CYS A 11 -11.23 29.78 -33.25
N ASN A 12 -11.13 30.44 -32.10
CA ASN A 12 -10.00 30.42 -31.17
C ASN A 12 -10.30 29.64 -29.88
N SER A 13 -11.42 28.91 -29.88
CA SER A 13 -11.87 28.13 -28.73
C SER A 13 -10.87 27.02 -28.41
N VAL A 14 -10.48 26.89 -27.14
CA VAL A 14 -9.75 25.71 -26.67
C VAL A 14 -10.71 24.54 -26.73
N LYS A 15 -10.46 23.61 -27.66
CA LYS A 15 -11.21 22.37 -27.76
C LYS A 15 -10.89 21.50 -26.55
N THR A 16 -11.86 20.73 -26.09
CA THR A 16 -11.64 19.74 -25.03
C THR A 16 -10.55 18.73 -25.41
N SER A 17 -10.46 18.37 -26.70
CA SER A 17 -9.37 17.54 -27.22
C SER A 17 -8.00 18.19 -27.00
N THR A 18 -7.87 19.51 -27.17
CA THR A 18 -6.61 20.23 -26.93
C THR A 18 -6.19 20.22 -25.46
N LEU A 19 -7.14 20.27 -24.53
CA LEU A 19 -6.85 20.13 -23.09
C LEU A 19 -6.48 18.69 -22.72
N GLU A 20 -7.18 17.70 -23.28
CA GLU A 20 -6.86 16.28 -23.13
C GLU A 20 -5.45 15.98 -23.64
N ASP A 21 -5.15 16.36 -24.88
CA ASP A 21 -3.84 16.19 -25.51
C ASP A 21 -2.73 16.88 -24.70
N TRP A 22 -3.02 18.07 -24.16
CA TRP A 22 -2.06 18.79 -23.32
C TRP A 22 -1.81 18.07 -21.99
N VAL A 23 -2.87 17.61 -21.29
CA VAL A 23 -2.72 16.85 -20.05
C VAL A 23 -1.98 15.54 -20.30
N GLU A 24 -2.32 14.82 -21.37
CA GLU A 24 -1.63 13.58 -21.74
C GLU A 24 -0.15 13.84 -22.07
N SER A 25 0.16 14.88 -22.85
CA SER A 25 1.53 15.25 -23.22
C SER A 25 2.36 15.74 -22.02
N PHE A 26 1.77 16.59 -21.17
CA PHE A 26 2.42 17.10 -19.96
C PHE A 26 2.68 15.97 -18.96
N GLY A 27 1.69 15.10 -18.73
CA GLY A 27 1.84 13.93 -17.88
C GLY A 27 2.80 12.89 -18.44
N ALA A 28 2.87 12.71 -19.77
CA ALA A 28 3.87 11.85 -20.40
C ALA A 28 5.29 12.38 -20.19
N SER A 29 5.52 13.68 -20.40
CA SER A 29 6.82 14.33 -20.19
C SER A 29 7.26 14.23 -18.72
N LEU A 30 6.33 14.44 -17.77
CA LEU A 30 6.58 14.21 -16.34
C LEU A 30 6.96 12.76 -16.08
N SER A 31 6.15 11.82 -16.56
CA SER A 31 6.39 10.40 -16.35
C SER A 31 7.73 9.95 -16.90
N GLU A 32 8.15 10.48 -18.05
CA GLU A 32 9.46 10.22 -18.65
C GLU A 32 10.60 10.81 -17.81
N SER A 33 10.44 12.04 -17.29
CA SER A 33 11.43 12.63 -16.38
C SER A 33 11.63 11.82 -15.10
N TYR A 34 10.55 11.36 -14.46
CA TYR A 34 10.65 10.44 -13.32
C TYR A 34 11.33 9.13 -13.68
N GLU A 35 11.06 8.61 -14.89
CA GLU A 35 11.67 7.36 -15.36
C GLU A 35 13.16 7.53 -15.59
N SER A 36 13.57 8.57 -16.33
CA SER A 36 14.97 8.92 -16.58
C SER A 36 15.72 9.12 -15.27
N LYS A 37 15.16 9.89 -14.34
CA LYS A 37 15.77 10.11 -13.02
C LYS A 37 15.97 8.80 -12.26
N ALA A 38 14.97 7.92 -12.27
CA ALA A 38 15.08 6.61 -11.64
C ALA A 38 16.15 5.73 -12.32
N GLU A 39 16.23 5.75 -13.64
CA GLU A 39 17.23 5.01 -14.42
C GLU A 39 18.65 5.50 -14.15
N ASP A 40 18.88 6.81 -14.11
CA ASP A 40 20.17 7.41 -13.78
C ASP A 40 20.64 7.01 -12.37
N ILE A 41 19.71 7.02 -11.39
CA ILE A 41 19.99 6.57 -10.02
C ILE A 41 20.39 5.09 -10.04
N LEU A 42 19.58 4.23 -10.66
CA LEU A 42 19.86 2.78 -10.68
C LEU A 42 21.20 2.47 -11.35
N GLU A 43 21.50 3.12 -12.47
CA GLU A 43 22.77 2.98 -13.19
C GLU A 43 23.96 3.43 -12.35
N SER A 44 23.82 4.51 -11.57
CA SER A 44 24.87 4.97 -10.64
C SER A 44 25.23 3.97 -9.54
N TYR A 45 24.31 3.05 -9.21
CA TYR A 45 24.51 1.95 -8.27
C TYR A 45 24.82 0.61 -8.96
N GLY A 46 25.01 0.59 -10.28
CA GLY A 46 25.23 -0.65 -11.04
C GLY A 46 24.04 -1.60 -11.08
N ILE A 47 22.83 -1.09 -10.82
CA ILE A 47 21.58 -1.85 -10.89
C ILE A 47 21.04 -1.76 -12.33
N ASP A 48 20.43 -2.84 -12.83
CA ASP A 48 19.81 -2.83 -14.15
C ASP A 48 18.72 -1.74 -14.23
N LYS A 49 18.96 -0.71 -15.04
CA LYS A 49 18.05 0.43 -15.21
C LYS A 49 16.73 0.05 -15.87
N GLN A 50 16.67 -1.05 -16.64
CA GLN A 50 15.43 -1.44 -17.29
C GLN A 50 14.45 -2.10 -16.32
N SER A 51 14.93 -3.01 -15.47
CA SER A 51 14.09 -3.73 -14.52
C SER A 51 14.04 -3.11 -13.12
N GLY A 52 15.11 -2.45 -12.66
CA GLY A 52 15.29 -2.02 -11.27
C GLY A 52 15.47 -3.18 -10.27
N ILE A 53 15.69 -4.40 -10.76
CA ILE A 53 15.91 -5.58 -9.92
C ILE A 53 17.39 -5.63 -9.55
N ILE A 54 17.66 -5.82 -8.26
CA ILE A 54 19.02 -6.04 -7.75
C ILE A 54 19.34 -7.52 -7.88
N ALA A 55 20.16 -7.87 -8.88
CA ALA A 55 20.60 -9.23 -9.12
C ALA A 55 21.67 -9.68 -8.10
N GLU A 56 21.82 -11.00 -7.94
CA GLU A 56 22.93 -11.56 -7.17
C GLU A 56 24.27 -11.16 -7.81
N GLY A 57 25.20 -10.66 -6.99
CA GLY A 57 26.53 -10.22 -7.43
C GLY A 57 26.67 -8.72 -7.75
N VAL A 58 25.60 -7.93 -7.70
CA VAL A 58 25.72 -6.47 -7.78
C VAL A 58 26.46 -5.96 -6.53
N SER A 59 27.55 -5.22 -6.74
CA SER A 59 28.37 -4.65 -5.66
C SER A 59 27.69 -3.42 -5.06
N LEU A 60 26.74 -3.64 -4.16
CA LEU A 60 26.12 -2.58 -3.36
C LEU A 60 26.84 -2.36 -2.02
N PRO A 61 26.72 -1.18 -1.39
CA PRO A 61 27.22 -0.97 -0.04
C PRO A 61 26.70 -2.04 0.92
N LEU A 62 27.56 -2.50 1.85
CA LEU A 62 27.15 -3.49 2.86
C LEU A 62 25.98 -3.00 3.72
N SER A 63 25.84 -1.68 3.90
CA SER A 63 24.68 -1.07 4.57
C SER A 63 23.36 -1.31 3.83
N VAL A 64 23.36 -1.49 2.50
CA VAL A 64 22.16 -1.79 1.71
C VAL A 64 21.82 -3.29 1.75
N LEU A 65 22.84 -4.14 1.62
CA LEU A 65 22.67 -5.60 1.58
C LEU A 65 22.36 -6.17 2.96
N ASN A 66 23.16 -5.77 3.95
CA ASN A 66 23.09 -6.19 5.34
C ASN A 66 23.01 -4.96 6.26
N PRO A 67 21.88 -4.23 6.22
CA PRO A 67 21.71 -3.04 7.05
C PRO A 67 21.83 -3.42 8.53
N LYS A 68 22.56 -2.61 9.29
CA LYS A 68 22.54 -2.70 10.76
C LYS A 68 21.19 -2.18 11.23
N LEU A 69 20.19 -3.06 11.19
CA LEU A 69 18.82 -2.67 11.50
C LEU A 69 18.69 -2.27 12.97
N PRO A 70 17.88 -1.24 13.25
CA PRO A 70 17.55 -0.87 14.61
C PRO A 70 16.96 -2.04 15.42
N ALA A 71 17.22 -2.04 16.74
CA ALA A 71 16.91 -3.10 17.69
C ALA A 71 15.40 -3.46 17.78
N VAL A 72 15.05 -4.70 18.09
CA VAL A 72 13.65 -5.00 18.43
C VAL A 72 13.37 -4.64 19.89
N ILE A 73 12.10 -4.50 20.24
CA ILE A 73 11.67 -4.27 21.62
C ILE A 73 12.30 -5.32 22.53
N GLY A 74 13.05 -4.86 23.55
CA GLY A 74 13.66 -5.75 24.52
C GLY A 74 12.59 -6.51 25.32
N GLU A 75 12.86 -7.77 25.66
CA GLU A 75 11.93 -8.64 26.38
C GLU A 75 11.33 -7.97 27.63
N LYS A 76 12.15 -7.26 28.41
CA LYS A 76 11.70 -6.54 29.61
C LYS A 76 10.63 -5.50 29.30
N GLN A 77 10.84 -4.70 28.26
CA GLN A 77 9.90 -3.65 27.83
C GLN A 77 8.64 -4.28 27.22
N ALA A 78 8.79 -5.32 26.39
CA ALA A 78 7.67 -6.06 25.82
C ALA A 78 6.78 -6.66 26.92
N ARG A 79 7.38 -7.32 27.93
CA ARG A 79 6.64 -7.88 29.08
C ARG A 79 5.95 -6.81 29.90
N HIS A 80 6.57 -5.64 30.07
CA HIS A 80 5.94 -4.51 30.77
C HIS A 80 4.70 -4.02 30.02
N LEU A 81 4.80 -3.75 28.71
CA LEU A 81 3.67 -3.33 27.88
C LEU A 81 2.58 -4.39 27.82
N ILE A 82 2.94 -5.68 27.72
CA ILE A 82 1.99 -6.79 27.78
C ILE A 82 1.26 -6.82 29.13
N THR A 83 1.95 -6.51 30.23
CA THR A 83 1.33 -6.49 31.56
C THR A 83 0.31 -5.37 31.68
N GLU A 84 0.64 -4.16 31.24
CA GLU A 84 -0.29 -3.04 31.20
C GLU A 84 -1.45 -3.30 30.24
N TYR A 85 -1.17 -3.84 29.05
CA TYR A 85 -2.20 -4.28 28.11
C TYR A 85 -3.09 -5.38 28.70
N ASN A 86 -2.60 -6.25 29.56
CA ASN A 86 -3.43 -7.32 30.13
C ASN A 86 -4.32 -6.88 31.28
N ARG A 87 -4.13 -5.67 31.80
CA ARG A 87 -4.85 -5.15 32.96
C ARG A 87 -6.33 -5.02 32.64
N GLY A 88 -7.18 -5.67 33.45
CA GLY A 88 -8.64 -5.63 33.30
C GLY A 88 -9.23 -6.39 32.11
N ARG A 89 -8.41 -7.10 31.30
CA ARG A 89 -8.88 -7.85 30.12
C ARG A 89 -9.17 -9.32 30.43
N ASN A 90 -10.09 -9.93 29.68
CA ASN A 90 -10.45 -11.33 29.85
C ASN A 90 -9.34 -12.29 29.39
N ARG A 91 -9.33 -13.54 29.87
CA ARG A 91 -8.28 -14.53 29.56
C ARG A 91 -8.05 -14.73 28.06
N MET A 92 -9.10 -14.66 27.25
CA MET A 92 -9.05 -14.82 25.78
C MET A 92 -8.43 -13.60 25.07
N GLU A 93 -8.49 -12.43 25.71
CA GLU A 93 -8.05 -11.13 25.18
C GLU A 93 -6.65 -10.75 25.68
N LYS A 94 -6.12 -11.45 26.69
CA LYS A 94 -4.79 -11.20 27.26
C LYS A 94 -3.69 -11.58 26.27
N LEU A 95 -2.75 -10.68 26.07
CA LEU A 95 -1.44 -10.89 25.47
C LEU A 95 -0.58 -11.86 26.30
N LYS A 96 0.35 -12.51 25.62
CA LYS A 96 1.29 -13.50 26.12
C LYS A 96 2.57 -13.16 25.39
N TYR A 97 3.67 -13.20 26.10
CA TYR A 97 4.95 -13.02 25.47
C TYR A 97 5.25 -14.28 24.64
N ASP A 98 5.45 -14.10 23.34
CA ASP A 98 5.79 -15.12 22.36
C ASP A 98 6.59 -14.49 21.19
N ASP A 99 6.93 -15.31 20.20
CA ASP A 99 7.71 -14.88 19.04
C ASP A 99 7.06 -13.75 18.22
N SER A 100 5.72 -13.62 18.26
CA SER A 100 5.01 -12.52 17.59
C SER A 100 5.20 -11.17 18.30
N THR A 101 5.66 -11.19 19.55
CA THR A 101 5.88 -10.01 20.39
C THR A 101 7.35 -9.65 20.60
N SER A 102 8.28 -10.57 20.32
CA SER A 102 9.74 -10.36 20.50
C SER A 102 10.42 -9.71 19.29
N GLY A 103 9.79 -9.74 18.11
CA GLY A 103 10.33 -9.18 16.86
C GLY A 103 9.82 -7.78 16.48
N ILE A 104 9.05 -7.13 17.33
CA ILE A 104 8.43 -5.82 17.06
C ILE A 104 9.47 -4.70 17.25
N GLU A 105 9.44 -3.69 16.41
CA GLU A 105 10.28 -2.49 16.50
C GLU A 105 10.06 -1.79 17.85
N ASP A 106 11.10 -1.27 18.50
CA ASP A 106 10.97 -0.67 19.84
C ASP A 106 10.23 0.68 19.88
N GLY A 107 9.80 1.21 18.72
CA GLY A 107 9.11 2.50 18.59
C GLY A 107 10.02 3.72 18.43
N THR A 108 11.33 3.58 18.63
CA THR A 108 12.32 4.68 18.62
C THR A 108 13.12 4.78 17.31
N GLN A 109 12.67 4.08 16.27
CA GLN A 109 13.56 3.63 15.18
C GLN A 109 13.29 4.28 13.83
N LYS A 110 14.33 4.29 13.00
CA LYS A 110 14.26 4.57 11.56
C LYS A 110 13.55 3.42 10.83
N CYS A 111 12.23 3.52 10.72
CA CYS A 111 11.43 2.65 9.86
C CYS A 111 11.04 3.40 8.59
N CYS A 112 11.20 2.73 7.45
CA CYS A 112 10.62 3.15 6.19
C CYS A 112 9.36 2.32 5.95
N TYR A 113 8.21 2.93 6.23
CA TYR A 113 6.90 2.34 6.00
C TYR A 113 6.51 2.52 4.54
N ILE A 114 6.24 1.42 3.86
CA ILE A 114 5.89 1.40 2.44
C ILE A 114 4.51 0.76 2.32
N SER A 115 3.57 1.45 1.69
CA SER A 115 2.22 0.92 1.44
C SER A 115 1.97 0.92 -0.04
N VAL A 116 1.56 -0.24 -0.56
CA VAL A 116 1.38 -0.46 -1.99
C VAL A 116 -0.06 -0.87 -2.24
N ASP A 117 -0.70 -0.22 -3.20
CA ASP A 117 -2.04 -0.61 -3.65
C ASP A 117 -2.18 -0.32 -5.15
N ASP A 118 -3.04 -1.11 -5.81
CA ASP A 118 -3.27 -1.04 -7.25
C ASP A 118 -4.73 -0.68 -7.52
N ILE A 119 -4.92 0.49 -8.13
CA ILE A 119 -6.26 1.05 -8.37
C ILE A 119 -6.64 0.94 -9.84
N GLY A 120 -7.67 0.12 -10.09
CA GLY A 120 -8.30 -0.04 -11.40
C GLY A 120 -9.35 1.03 -11.70
N VAL A 121 -9.18 1.76 -12.80
CA VAL A 121 -10.20 2.66 -13.37
C VAL A 121 -10.78 2.07 -14.66
N ARG A 122 -12.05 2.34 -14.98
CA ARG A 122 -12.71 1.74 -16.14
C ARG A 122 -11.97 2.11 -17.42
N PHE A 123 -11.63 1.12 -18.25
CA PHE A 123 -10.92 1.37 -19.50
C PHE A 123 -11.84 1.94 -20.59
N GLN A 124 -11.39 3.00 -21.27
CA GLN A 124 -12.07 3.57 -22.42
C GLN A 124 -11.84 2.72 -23.67
N LYS A 125 -12.92 2.23 -24.27
CA LYS A 125 -12.84 1.44 -25.51
C LYS A 125 -12.46 2.37 -26.68
N PRO A 126 -11.54 1.93 -27.57
CA PRO A 126 -11.10 2.75 -28.72
C PRO A 126 -12.18 2.97 -29.81
N GLY A 127 -13.36 2.32 -29.74
CA GLY A 127 -14.46 2.59 -30.67
C GLY A 127 -15.78 1.92 -30.28
N ARG A 128 -16.92 2.43 -30.79
CA ARG A 128 -18.28 1.90 -30.53
C ARG A 128 -18.70 0.74 -31.46
N LYS A 129 -18.03 0.52 -32.59
CA LYS A 129 -18.35 -0.54 -33.55
C LYS A 129 -17.11 -1.33 -33.92
N GLY A 130 -17.12 -2.61 -33.60
CA GLY A 130 -16.05 -3.57 -33.91
C GLY A 130 -15.92 -4.55 -32.76
N LYS A 131 -15.85 -5.85 -33.06
CA LYS A 131 -15.61 -6.93 -32.09
C LYS A 131 -14.24 -6.72 -31.42
N CYS A 132 -14.17 -5.80 -30.46
CA CYS A 132 -12.98 -5.58 -29.67
C CYS A 132 -12.83 -6.81 -28.77
N LYS A 133 -11.77 -7.61 -29.01
CA LYS A 133 -11.39 -8.73 -28.12
C LYS A 133 -11.46 -8.23 -26.67
N LYS A 134 -12.14 -8.97 -25.80
CA LYS A 134 -12.41 -8.66 -24.38
C LYS A 134 -11.12 -8.57 -23.52
N ASN A 135 -10.17 -7.70 -23.84
CA ASN A 135 -8.83 -7.87 -23.25
C ASN A 135 -8.44 -6.90 -22.15
N ARG A 136 -9.15 -5.78 -21.90
CA ARG A 136 -8.94 -4.98 -20.66
C ARG A 136 -10.23 -4.30 -20.20
N SER A 137 -10.70 -4.65 -19.00
CA SER A 137 -11.81 -3.97 -18.31
C SER A 137 -11.35 -2.72 -17.55
N PHE A 138 -10.07 -2.68 -17.15
CA PHE A 138 -9.51 -1.63 -16.30
C PHE A 138 -8.12 -1.15 -16.76
N VAL A 139 -7.79 0.09 -16.42
CA VAL A 139 -6.42 0.63 -16.37
C VAL A 139 -5.98 0.62 -14.91
N GLU A 140 -4.88 -0.06 -14.64
CA GLU A 140 -4.33 -0.26 -13.29
C GLU A 140 -3.21 0.76 -13.06
N ASN A 141 -3.42 1.65 -12.08
CA ASN A 141 -2.39 2.54 -11.58
C ASN A 141 -1.93 2.02 -10.23
N THR A 142 -0.65 1.73 -10.12
CA THR A 142 -0.05 1.32 -8.85
C THR A 142 0.45 2.57 -8.15
N VAL A 143 -0.01 2.77 -6.91
CA VAL A 143 0.41 3.87 -6.05
C VAL A 143 1.18 3.29 -4.87
N ILE A 144 2.30 3.93 -4.56
CA ILE A 144 3.14 3.56 -3.43
C ILE A 144 3.32 4.78 -2.55
N HIS A 145 2.89 4.65 -1.30
CA HIS A 145 3.14 5.64 -0.26
C HIS A 145 4.36 5.21 0.54
N VAL A 146 5.35 6.09 0.63
CA VAL A 146 6.56 5.91 1.44
C VAL A 146 6.51 6.90 2.59
N GLN A 147 6.80 6.45 3.80
CA GLN A 147 6.84 7.28 4.99
C GLN A 147 8.01 6.89 5.87
N THR A 148 8.75 7.89 6.35
CA THR A 148 9.70 7.74 7.45
C THR A 148 9.54 8.95 8.36
N GLU A 149 9.48 8.72 9.67
CA GLU A 149 9.27 9.79 10.65
C GLU A 149 8.01 10.63 10.30
N ASP A 150 8.16 11.95 10.17
CA ASP A 150 7.16 12.93 9.76
C ASP A 150 7.12 13.16 8.23
N ARG A 151 8.08 12.62 7.48
CA ARG A 151 8.20 12.80 6.04
C ARG A 151 7.46 11.71 5.26
N GLN A 152 6.96 12.08 4.08
CA GLN A 152 6.27 11.16 3.19
C GLN A 152 6.52 11.47 1.71
N TYR A 153 6.26 10.48 0.88
CA TYR A 153 6.36 10.64 -0.56
C TYR A 153 5.41 9.68 -1.28
N THR A 154 4.79 10.13 -2.38
CA THR A 154 3.85 9.33 -3.17
C THR A 154 4.42 9.05 -4.55
N LEU A 155 4.65 7.77 -4.84
CA LEU A 155 5.00 7.28 -6.17
C LEU A 155 3.76 6.76 -6.88
N THR A 156 3.71 6.92 -8.19
CA THR A 156 2.67 6.32 -9.04
C THR A 156 3.24 5.91 -10.38
N ALA A 157 2.74 4.81 -10.93
CA ALA A 157 2.97 4.40 -12.31
C ALA A 157 1.85 3.50 -12.82
N ILE A 158 1.72 3.41 -14.15
CA ILE A 158 0.81 2.44 -14.77
C ILE A 158 1.45 1.06 -14.74
N GLY A 159 1.03 0.26 -13.76
CA GLY A 159 1.48 -1.12 -13.52
C GLY A 159 2.64 -1.25 -12.52
N MET A 160 2.62 -2.36 -11.77
CA MET A 160 3.51 -2.62 -10.65
C MET A 160 5.00 -2.58 -11.01
N ALA A 161 5.41 -3.12 -12.15
CA ALA A 161 6.84 -3.16 -12.52
C ALA A 161 7.49 -1.77 -12.56
N LYS A 162 6.81 -0.79 -13.18
CA LYS A 162 7.31 0.59 -13.21
C LYS A 162 7.29 1.24 -11.83
N ALA A 163 6.23 0.99 -11.04
CA ALA A 163 6.11 1.54 -9.69
C ALA A 163 7.20 1.01 -8.76
N PHE A 164 7.48 -0.30 -8.79
CA PHE A 164 8.55 -0.92 -7.99
C PHE A 164 9.95 -0.50 -8.45
N LYS A 165 10.19 -0.38 -9.76
CA LYS A 165 11.46 0.21 -10.27
C LYS A 165 11.71 1.59 -9.68
N ARG A 166 10.69 2.47 -9.73
CA ARG A 166 10.73 3.80 -9.12
C ARG A 166 10.95 3.73 -7.61
N LEU A 167 10.27 2.81 -6.92
CA LEU A 167 10.47 2.63 -5.48
C LEU A 167 11.93 2.28 -5.14
N VAL A 168 12.56 1.35 -5.87
CA VAL A 168 13.98 1.01 -5.62
C VAL A 168 14.86 2.25 -5.80
N ALA A 169 14.73 2.96 -6.92
CA ALA A 169 15.51 4.17 -7.17
C ALA A 169 15.28 5.23 -6.06
N PHE A 170 14.03 5.44 -5.66
CA PHE A 170 13.68 6.41 -4.63
C PHE A 170 14.29 6.07 -3.27
N LEU A 171 14.24 4.80 -2.87
CA LEU A 171 14.82 4.34 -1.60
C LEU A 171 16.35 4.46 -1.60
N MET A 172 17.01 4.22 -2.74
CA MET A 172 18.46 4.39 -2.90
C MET A 172 18.87 5.87 -2.82
N GLU A 173 18.21 6.74 -3.59
CA GLU A 173 18.50 8.18 -3.63
C GLU A 173 18.35 8.84 -2.26
N ASN A 174 17.38 8.39 -1.47
CA ASN A 174 17.09 8.91 -0.13
C ASN A 174 17.81 8.13 0.99
N LYS A 175 18.71 7.19 0.65
CA LYS A 175 19.47 6.35 1.59
C LYS A 175 18.61 5.54 2.58
N LEU A 176 17.34 5.37 2.27
CA LEU A 176 16.38 4.60 3.07
C LEU A 176 16.66 3.10 3.01
N MET A 177 17.54 2.66 2.11
CA MET A 177 18.01 1.29 2.07
C MET A 177 19.07 0.97 3.13
N GLU A 178 19.80 1.98 3.63
CA GLU A 178 21.05 1.78 4.37
C GLU A 178 20.86 1.59 5.89
N ASP A 179 20.00 2.40 6.50
CA ASP A 179 19.83 2.46 7.95
C ASP A 179 18.36 2.37 8.40
N HIS A 180 17.45 2.07 7.47
CA HIS A 180 16.03 1.87 7.79
C HIS A 180 15.60 0.41 7.67
N ARG A 181 14.71 0.02 8.60
CA ARG A 181 13.90 -1.19 8.46
C ARG A 181 12.78 -0.92 7.45
N LEU A 182 12.76 -1.69 6.35
CA LEU A 182 11.67 -1.62 5.38
C LEU A 182 10.48 -2.43 5.88
N VAL A 183 9.33 -1.77 6.00
CA VAL A 183 8.09 -2.37 6.48
C VAL A 183 7.00 -2.13 5.45
N PHE A 184 6.62 -3.18 4.74
CA PHE A 184 5.59 -3.15 3.71
C PHE A 184 4.22 -3.46 4.31
N PHE A 185 3.24 -2.60 4.08
CA PHE A 185 1.82 -2.88 4.34
C PHE A 185 1.13 -3.26 3.03
N SER A 186 0.45 -4.40 3.04
CA SER A 186 -0.33 -4.90 1.92
C SER A 186 -1.65 -5.48 2.42
N ASP A 187 -2.68 -5.43 1.57
CA ASP A 187 -3.95 -6.16 1.72
C ASP A 187 -3.78 -7.70 1.64
N GLY A 188 -2.55 -8.15 1.36
CA GLY A 188 -2.17 -9.53 1.18
C GLY A 188 -2.38 -10.04 -0.24
N ALA A 189 -2.62 -9.20 -1.25
CA ALA A 189 -2.67 -9.66 -2.63
C ALA A 189 -1.37 -10.39 -3.03
N ASN A 190 -1.49 -11.59 -3.60
CA ASN A 190 -0.32 -12.41 -3.96
C ASN A 190 0.61 -11.66 -4.92
N CYS A 191 0.04 -10.92 -5.89
CA CYS A 191 0.82 -10.12 -6.83
C CYS A 191 1.74 -9.12 -6.12
N ILE A 192 1.22 -8.31 -5.19
CA ILE A 192 2.04 -7.31 -4.47
C ILE A 192 3.16 -8.01 -3.70
N ARG A 193 2.85 -9.12 -3.02
CA ARG A 193 3.86 -9.91 -2.29
C ARG A 193 4.94 -10.48 -3.21
N ASP A 194 4.57 -10.99 -4.38
CA ASP A 194 5.51 -11.53 -5.35
C ASP A 194 6.44 -10.42 -5.87
N TYR A 195 5.92 -9.19 -6.08
CA TYR A 195 6.74 -8.03 -6.42
C TYR A 195 7.66 -7.60 -5.27
N ILE A 196 7.19 -7.59 -4.02
CA ILE A 196 8.04 -7.29 -2.86
C ILE A 196 9.20 -8.31 -2.78
N GLY A 197 8.89 -9.61 -2.86
CA GLY A 197 9.90 -10.66 -2.85
C GLY A 197 10.89 -10.54 -4.02
N LYS A 198 10.39 -10.22 -5.22
CA LYS A 198 11.23 -10.03 -6.41
C LYS A 198 12.21 -8.86 -6.29
N TYR A 199 11.77 -7.73 -5.73
CA TYR A 199 12.60 -6.51 -5.68
C TYR A 199 13.40 -6.37 -4.39
N PHE A 200 12.97 -6.97 -3.28
CA PHE A 200 13.57 -6.79 -1.95
C PHE A 200 13.99 -8.10 -1.27
N GLY A 201 13.80 -9.26 -1.93
CA GLY A 201 14.18 -10.57 -1.40
C GLY A 201 15.68 -10.74 -1.10
N PHE A 202 16.52 -9.89 -1.69
CA PHE A 202 17.97 -9.89 -1.46
C PHE A 202 18.39 -9.36 -0.07
N ARG A 203 17.47 -8.70 0.66
CA ARG A 203 17.75 -8.11 1.98
C ARG A 203 16.62 -8.36 2.97
N GLN A 204 16.91 -8.12 4.25
CA GLN A 204 15.89 -8.15 5.29
C GLN A 204 14.85 -7.04 5.09
N HIS A 205 13.58 -7.46 5.10
CA HIS A 205 12.39 -6.60 5.05
C HIS A 205 11.23 -7.29 5.79
N THR A 206 10.21 -6.52 6.18
CA THR A 206 9.02 -7.05 6.84
C THR A 206 7.79 -6.79 5.98
N VAL A 207 6.96 -7.80 5.77
CA VAL A 207 5.65 -7.66 5.11
C VAL A 207 4.56 -7.89 6.14
N MET A 208 3.69 -6.89 6.30
CA MET A 208 2.64 -6.84 7.29
C MET A 208 1.28 -6.79 6.61
N LEU A 209 0.36 -7.64 7.09
CA LEU A 209 -1.04 -7.59 6.70
C LEU A 209 -1.68 -6.35 7.33
N ASP A 210 -2.30 -5.52 6.50
CA ASP A 210 -3.04 -4.36 6.96
C ASP A 210 -4.23 -4.74 7.85
N TRP A 211 -4.29 -4.14 9.05
CA TRP A 211 -5.40 -4.28 9.98
C TRP A 211 -6.77 -3.91 9.38
N LEU A 212 -6.90 -2.79 8.65
CA LEU A 212 -8.19 -2.38 8.08
C LEU A 212 -8.69 -3.38 7.03
N HIS A 213 -7.78 -3.88 6.19
CA HIS A 213 -8.12 -4.88 5.18
C HIS A 213 -8.52 -6.22 5.81
N LEU A 214 -7.80 -6.64 6.86
CA LEU A 214 -8.15 -7.82 7.66
C LEU A 214 -9.55 -7.65 8.27
N GLU A 215 -9.81 -6.54 8.95
CA GLU A 215 -11.10 -6.24 9.59
C GLU A 215 -12.24 -6.23 8.57
N LYS A 216 -12.06 -5.56 7.42
CA LYS A 216 -13.03 -5.49 6.34
C LYS A 216 -13.35 -6.88 5.80
N LYS A 217 -12.33 -7.69 5.49
CA LYS A 217 -12.53 -9.06 4.97
C LYS A 217 -13.21 -9.98 5.97
N CYS A 218 -12.82 -9.93 7.24
CA CYS A 218 -13.49 -10.65 8.31
C CYS A 218 -14.97 -10.23 8.41
N ASN A 219 -15.27 -8.92 8.36
CA ASN A 219 -16.65 -8.43 8.39
C ASN A 219 -17.48 -8.90 7.19
N GLU A 220 -16.91 -8.90 5.97
CA GLU A 220 -17.56 -9.45 4.77
C GLU A 220 -17.95 -10.92 4.98
N PHE A 221 -17.01 -11.76 5.41
CA PHE A 221 -17.28 -13.18 5.66
C PHE A 221 -18.30 -13.39 6.78
N LEU A 222 -18.15 -12.69 7.90
CA LEU A 222 -19.09 -12.80 9.02
C LEU A 222 -20.50 -12.41 8.59
N SER A 223 -20.69 -11.31 7.85
CA SER A 223 -22.02 -10.89 7.38
C SER A 223 -22.74 -11.96 6.55
N MET A 224 -21.99 -12.79 5.84
CA MET A 224 -22.51 -13.92 5.06
C MET A 224 -22.61 -15.22 5.87
N GLY A 225 -21.73 -15.38 6.86
CA GLY A 225 -21.51 -16.63 7.60
C GLY A 225 -22.32 -16.77 8.89
N ILE A 226 -22.63 -15.67 9.58
CA ILE A 226 -23.32 -15.69 10.89
C ILE A 226 -24.78 -15.20 10.83
N LYS A 227 -25.61 -15.73 11.72
CA LYS A 227 -26.99 -15.31 12.00
C LYS A 227 -27.17 -15.09 13.52
N GLY A 228 -28.35 -14.62 13.92
CA GLY A 228 -28.64 -14.24 15.31
C GLY A 228 -29.10 -12.79 15.41
N ALA A 229 -29.40 -12.40 16.65
CA ALA A 229 -29.76 -11.03 17.01
C ALA A 229 -28.58 -10.07 16.80
N LYS A 230 -28.86 -8.76 16.78
CA LYS A 230 -27.86 -7.73 16.42
C LYS A 230 -26.71 -7.68 17.42
N ASP A 231 -27.04 -7.77 18.70
CA ASP A 231 -26.12 -7.85 19.84
C ASP A 231 -25.26 -9.12 19.80
N GLU A 232 -25.84 -10.29 19.53
CA GLU A 232 -25.10 -11.54 19.39
C GLU A 232 -24.05 -11.46 18.27
N LYS A 233 -24.46 -10.95 17.10
CA LYS A 233 -23.54 -10.75 15.97
C LYS A 233 -22.43 -9.76 16.29
N GLN A 234 -22.76 -8.69 17.01
CA GLN A 234 -21.78 -7.69 17.40
C GLN A 234 -20.78 -8.26 18.40
N GLN A 235 -21.23 -9.10 19.33
CA GLN A 235 -20.36 -9.77 20.29
C GLN A 235 -19.41 -10.74 19.58
N ILE A 236 -19.91 -11.53 18.62
CA ILE A 236 -19.07 -12.45 17.82
C ILE A 236 -17.95 -11.69 17.09
N LYS A 237 -18.29 -10.55 16.49
CA LYS A 237 -17.32 -9.67 15.83
C LYS A 237 -16.29 -9.14 16.83
N LYS A 238 -16.75 -8.62 17.96
CA LYS A 238 -15.89 -8.02 19.00
C LYS A 238 -14.89 -9.05 19.53
N ASP A 239 -15.34 -10.25 19.86
CA ASP A 239 -14.48 -11.32 20.38
C ASP A 239 -13.43 -11.73 19.33
N LEU A 240 -13.86 -11.96 18.08
CA LEU A 240 -12.95 -12.33 16.99
C LEU A 240 -11.89 -11.25 16.77
N PHE A 241 -12.29 -9.98 16.71
CA PHE A 241 -11.37 -8.88 16.51
C PHE A 241 -10.44 -8.68 17.70
N SER A 242 -10.91 -8.87 18.94
CA SER A 242 -10.03 -8.82 20.11
C SER A 242 -8.94 -9.89 20.04
N ILE A 243 -9.25 -11.07 19.52
CA ILE A 243 -8.25 -12.13 19.34
C ILE A 243 -7.29 -11.78 18.19
N LEU A 244 -7.81 -11.40 17.02
CA LEU A 244 -6.99 -11.05 15.85
C LEU A 244 -6.07 -9.84 16.12
N TRP A 245 -6.52 -8.88 16.92
CA TRP A 245 -5.73 -7.72 17.34
C TRP A 245 -4.45 -8.11 18.09
N THR A 246 -4.45 -9.27 18.75
CA THR A 246 -3.25 -9.81 19.41
C THR A 246 -2.31 -10.57 18.47
N GLY A 247 -2.66 -10.74 17.20
CA GLY A 247 -1.88 -11.52 16.23
C GLY A 247 -2.11 -13.04 16.29
N ARG A 248 -2.94 -13.53 17.23
CA ARG A 248 -3.14 -14.97 17.47
C ARG A 248 -4.15 -15.60 16.54
N TYR A 249 -3.74 -15.85 15.32
CA TYR A 249 -4.59 -16.45 14.29
C TYR A 249 -5.14 -17.83 14.70
N GLU A 250 -4.37 -18.67 15.40
CA GLU A 250 -4.83 -20.00 15.83
C GLU A 250 -5.99 -19.92 16.81
N ASN A 251 -5.94 -18.96 17.74
CA ASN A 251 -7.03 -18.73 18.68
C ASN A 251 -8.27 -18.19 17.96
N ALA A 252 -8.08 -17.36 16.93
CA ALA A 252 -9.19 -16.87 16.12
C ALA A 252 -9.87 -18.01 15.34
N VAL A 253 -9.08 -18.94 14.79
CA VAL A 253 -9.59 -20.15 14.13
C VAL A 253 -10.37 -21.03 15.12
N LYS A 254 -9.80 -21.32 16.31
CA LYS A 254 -10.49 -22.07 17.37
C LYS A 254 -11.77 -21.39 17.85
N TYR A 255 -11.77 -20.06 17.94
CA TYR A 255 -12.96 -19.29 18.29
C TYR A 255 -14.08 -19.50 17.26
N LEU A 256 -13.75 -19.42 15.96
CA LEU A 256 -14.71 -19.67 14.88
C LEU A 256 -15.25 -21.12 14.89
N GLU A 257 -14.43 -22.10 15.27
CA GLU A 257 -14.85 -23.50 15.43
C GLU A 257 -15.77 -23.72 16.63
N SER A 258 -15.63 -22.90 17.68
CA SER A 258 -16.45 -22.97 18.89
C SER A 258 -17.82 -22.29 18.75
N LEU A 259 -18.12 -21.66 17.61
CA LEU A 259 -19.39 -20.98 17.40
C LEU A 259 -20.56 -21.97 17.46
N LYS A 260 -21.60 -21.62 18.22
CA LYS A 260 -22.83 -22.41 18.30
C LYS A 260 -23.49 -22.53 16.91
N ASN A 261 -24.01 -23.71 16.58
CA ASN A 261 -24.75 -23.95 15.34
C ASN A 261 -25.94 -22.99 15.14
N SER A 262 -26.53 -22.50 16.25
CA SER A 262 -27.59 -21.47 16.23
C SER A 262 -27.11 -20.14 15.61
N HIS A 263 -25.83 -19.81 15.71
CA HIS A 263 -25.24 -18.59 15.16
C HIS A 263 -24.69 -18.77 13.75
N ILE A 264 -24.67 -19.99 13.20
CA ILE A 264 -24.12 -20.26 11.87
C ILE A 264 -25.24 -20.15 10.81
N LYS A 265 -25.08 -19.20 9.89
CA LYS A 265 -25.93 -19.04 8.70
C LYS A 265 -25.42 -19.87 7.54
N ASN A 266 -24.11 -19.81 7.30
CA ASN A 266 -23.47 -20.45 6.17
C ASN A 266 -22.12 -21.04 6.62
N PRO A 267 -22.06 -22.36 6.89
CA PRO A 267 -20.83 -23.03 7.35
C PRO A 267 -19.67 -22.85 6.37
N LYS A 268 -19.94 -22.89 5.05
CA LYS A 268 -18.92 -22.70 4.01
C LYS A 268 -18.23 -21.34 4.13
N LYS A 269 -18.98 -20.28 4.46
CA LYS A 269 -18.40 -18.94 4.64
C LYS A 269 -17.55 -18.83 5.91
N ILE A 270 -17.87 -19.60 6.95
CA ILE A 270 -17.03 -19.70 8.15
C ILE A 270 -15.73 -20.45 7.83
N GLU A 271 -15.79 -21.55 7.08
CA GLU A 271 -14.59 -22.26 6.62
C GLU A 271 -13.71 -21.39 5.71
N GLU A 272 -14.30 -20.63 4.79
CA GLU A 272 -13.56 -19.68 3.94
C GLU A 272 -12.86 -18.60 4.77
N LEU A 273 -13.48 -18.13 5.86
CA LEU A 273 -12.88 -17.17 6.81
C LEU A 273 -11.71 -17.78 7.57
N LYS A 274 -11.86 -19.00 8.12
CA LYS A 274 -10.76 -19.71 8.78
C LYS A 274 -9.58 -19.90 7.84
N GLY A 275 -9.85 -20.38 6.61
CA GLY A 275 -8.82 -20.54 5.59
C GLY A 275 -8.18 -19.21 5.18
N TYR A 276 -8.93 -18.11 5.14
CA TYR A 276 -8.38 -16.78 4.89
C TYR A 276 -7.39 -16.36 6.00
N ILE A 277 -7.80 -16.46 7.28
CA ILE A 277 -6.96 -16.14 8.43
C ILE A 277 -5.67 -16.97 8.42
N GLN A 278 -5.77 -18.29 8.21
CA GLN A 278 -4.60 -19.17 8.14
C GLN A 278 -3.64 -18.79 7.00
N ARG A 279 -4.16 -18.55 5.79
CA ARG A 279 -3.33 -18.15 4.64
C ARG A 279 -2.61 -16.82 4.84
N LYS A 280 -3.18 -15.90 5.63
CA LYS A 280 -2.61 -14.57 5.90
C LYS A 280 -1.76 -14.50 7.16
N SER A 281 -1.81 -15.53 8.00
CA SER A 281 -1.07 -15.59 9.26
C SER A 281 0.43 -15.27 9.18
N PRO A 282 1.19 -15.62 8.11
CA PRO A 282 2.62 -15.30 8.06
C PRO A 282 2.94 -13.81 8.03
N ASN A 283 1.96 -12.97 7.67
CA ASN A 283 2.10 -11.51 7.64
C ASN A 283 1.30 -10.83 8.75
N MET A 284 0.63 -11.60 9.62
CA MET A 284 -0.03 -11.05 10.80
C MET A 284 1.00 -10.73 11.88
N THR A 285 0.71 -9.73 12.69
CA THR A 285 1.57 -9.25 13.78
C THR A 285 0.73 -9.04 15.04
N CYS A 286 1.38 -8.75 16.18
CA CYS A 286 0.68 -8.24 17.35
C CYS A 286 0.32 -6.76 17.15
N TYR A 287 -0.84 -6.49 16.52
CA TYR A 287 -1.34 -5.13 16.29
C TYR A 287 -1.53 -4.34 17.59
N ALA A 288 -1.92 -5.03 18.67
CA ALA A 288 -2.01 -4.48 20.01
C ALA A 288 -0.72 -3.83 20.47
N LEU A 289 0.39 -4.57 20.48
CA LEU A 289 1.67 -4.05 20.97
C LEU A 289 2.20 -2.93 20.07
N ARG A 290 2.02 -3.06 18.75
CA ARG A 290 2.37 -1.99 17.80
C ARG A 290 1.61 -0.70 18.09
N HIS A 291 0.32 -0.81 18.35
CA HIS A 291 -0.52 0.34 18.68
C HIS A 291 -0.06 1.02 19.98
N GLU A 292 0.25 0.25 21.03
CA GLU A 292 0.80 0.80 22.29
C GLU A 292 2.16 1.50 22.08
N LEU A 293 2.95 1.06 21.10
CA LEU A 293 4.23 1.68 20.71
C LEU A 293 4.08 2.85 19.72
N GLY A 294 2.86 3.22 19.34
CA GLY A 294 2.62 4.26 18.32
C GLY A 294 3.07 3.87 16.91
N LEU A 295 3.37 2.59 16.67
CA LEU A 295 3.80 2.08 15.38
C LEU A 295 2.62 2.00 14.41
N ARG A 296 2.93 2.19 13.12
CA ARG A 296 1.94 2.04 12.06
C ARG A 296 1.45 0.58 11.97
N ILE A 297 0.13 0.42 11.79
CA ILE A 297 -0.56 -0.89 11.72
C ILE A 297 -1.38 -1.09 10.44
N SER A 298 -1.55 -0.05 9.62
CA SER A 298 -2.47 -0.08 8.49
C SER A 298 -1.99 0.69 7.27
N SER A 299 -2.57 0.38 6.11
CA SER A 299 -2.24 0.99 4.83
C SER A 299 -3.07 2.25 4.52
N ASN A 300 -3.88 2.77 5.46
CA ASN A 300 -4.79 3.92 5.24
C ASN A 300 -4.16 5.12 4.51
N ARG A 301 -2.85 5.35 4.69
CA ARG A 301 -2.15 6.42 3.97
C ARG A 301 -2.12 6.18 2.46
N VAL A 302 -1.93 4.94 2.00
CA VAL A 302 -2.03 4.62 0.55
C VAL A 302 -3.47 4.64 0.07
N GLU A 303 -4.46 4.26 0.90
CA GLU A 303 -5.87 4.43 0.53
C GLU A 303 -6.19 5.93 0.30
N LYS A 304 -5.76 6.80 1.22
CA LYS A 304 -5.89 8.25 1.06
C LYS A 304 -5.10 8.77 -0.14
N ALA A 305 -3.88 8.27 -0.37
CA ALA A 305 -3.09 8.63 -1.53
C ALA A 305 -3.78 8.20 -2.83
N ASN A 306 -4.37 7.00 -2.87
CA ASN A 306 -5.17 6.49 -3.98
C ASN A 306 -6.38 7.37 -4.26
N ASP A 307 -7.09 7.77 -3.21
CA ASP A 307 -8.23 8.67 -3.34
C ASP A 307 -7.83 10.01 -3.94
N LEU A 308 -6.71 10.59 -3.48
CA LEU A 308 -6.21 11.87 -3.97
C LEU A 308 -5.65 11.77 -5.40
N VAL A 309 -4.80 10.78 -5.68
CA VAL A 309 -4.07 10.62 -6.93
C VAL A 309 -4.95 10.09 -8.05
N VAL A 310 -5.90 9.19 -7.75
CA VAL A 310 -6.68 8.47 -8.76
C VAL A 310 -8.18 8.53 -8.49
N ALA A 311 -8.67 8.04 -7.35
CA ALA A 311 -10.09 7.65 -7.21
C ALA A 311 -11.05 8.84 -7.30
N THR A 312 -10.78 9.93 -6.57
CA THR A 312 -11.64 11.13 -6.53
C THR A 312 -11.87 11.71 -7.93
N ARG A 313 -10.82 11.72 -8.75
CA ARG A 313 -10.88 12.28 -10.11
C ARG A 313 -11.41 11.27 -11.12
N GLN A 314 -11.08 9.99 -10.98
CA GLN A 314 -11.22 9.01 -12.06
C GLN A 314 -12.31 7.94 -11.84
N LYS A 315 -12.60 7.53 -10.59
CA LYS A 315 -13.47 6.36 -10.31
C LYS A 315 -14.93 6.71 -10.04
N HIS A 316 -15.19 7.82 -9.35
CA HIS A 316 -16.53 8.13 -8.82
C HIS A 316 -17.47 8.86 -9.78
N ASN A 317 -17.01 9.14 -11.01
CA ASN A 317 -17.72 10.02 -11.94
C ASN A 317 -18.36 9.28 -13.13
N GLY A 318 -18.45 7.94 -13.08
CA GLY A 318 -19.03 7.13 -14.17
C GLY A 318 -18.24 7.14 -15.49
N MET A 319 -17.02 7.70 -15.47
CA MET A 319 -16.15 7.87 -16.64
C MET A 319 -15.34 6.61 -16.95
N SER A 320 -14.84 6.55 -18.19
CA SER A 320 -13.86 5.58 -18.65
C SER A 320 -12.63 6.32 -19.16
N TRP A 321 -11.44 5.76 -18.95
CA TRP A 321 -10.17 6.45 -19.17
C TRP A 321 -9.29 5.72 -20.18
N SER A 322 -8.61 6.50 -21.03
CA SER A 322 -7.47 6.03 -21.79
C SER A 322 -6.33 5.65 -20.83
N ARG A 323 -5.44 4.74 -21.25
CA ARG A 323 -4.25 4.41 -20.45
C ARG A 323 -3.37 5.64 -20.22
N LYS A 324 -3.21 6.47 -21.25
CA LYS A 324 -2.37 7.68 -21.21
C LYS A 324 -2.96 8.73 -20.27
N GLY A 325 -4.24 9.09 -20.46
CA GLY A 325 -4.93 10.08 -19.64
C GLY A 325 -5.00 9.69 -18.15
N SER A 326 -5.28 8.42 -17.85
CA SER A 326 -5.32 7.95 -16.46
C SER A 326 -3.98 8.11 -15.74
N GLY A 327 -2.89 7.65 -16.35
CA GLY A 327 -1.55 7.77 -15.77
C GLY A 327 -1.03 9.20 -15.75
N ALA A 328 -1.34 10.00 -16.78
CA ALA A 328 -0.99 11.42 -16.83
C ALA A 328 -1.59 12.21 -15.66
N LEU A 329 -2.88 12.03 -15.39
CA LEU A 329 -3.53 12.67 -14.25
C LEU A 329 -2.97 12.17 -12.91
N ALA A 330 -2.68 10.87 -12.81
CA ALA A 330 -2.09 10.32 -11.60
C ALA A 330 -0.71 10.95 -11.31
N ILE A 331 0.20 10.98 -12.29
CA ILE A 331 1.56 11.50 -12.07
C ILE A 331 1.56 13.01 -11.83
N ILE A 332 0.71 13.78 -12.51
CA ILE A 332 0.54 15.22 -12.26
C ILE A 332 0.10 15.44 -10.80
N THR A 333 -0.89 14.67 -10.35
CA THR A 333 -1.43 14.81 -9.00
C THR A 333 -0.41 14.41 -7.93
N ALA A 334 0.33 13.31 -8.14
CA ALA A 334 1.41 12.89 -7.25
C ALA A 334 2.53 13.95 -7.17
N THR A 335 2.91 14.54 -8.31
CA THR A 335 3.92 15.62 -8.37
C THR A 335 3.49 16.85 -7.57
N ILE A 336 2.20 17.21 -7.59
CA ILE A 336 1.65 18.29 -6.76
C ILE A 336 1.71 17.93 -5.28
N ILE A 337 1.27 16.72 -4.91
CA ILE A 337 1.29 16.23 -3.52
C ILE A 337 2.70 16.19 -2.94
N ASN A 338 3.70 15.83 -3.77
CA ASN A 338 5.10 15.79 -3.38
C ASN A 338 5.77 17.17 -3.37
N GLY A 339 5.08 18.25 -3.78
CA GLY A 339 5.63 19.61 -3.81
C GLY A 339 6.62 19.86 -4.97
N GLU A 340 6.62 19.03 -6.01
CA GLU A 340 7.64 19.05 -7.07
C GLU A 340 7.18 19.78 -8.35
N MET A 341 5.93 20.26 -8.35
CA MET A 341 5.34 20.87 -9.55
C MET A 341 6.03 22.18 -9.94
N GLU A 342 6.43 23.00 -8.97
CA GLU A 342 7.10 24.27 -9.25
C GLU A 342 8.46 24.06 -9.90
N GLY A 343 9.30 23.19 -9.34
CA GLY A 343 10.60 22.82 -9.91
C GLY A 343 10.47 22.19 -11.30
N TRP A 344 9.41 21.41 -11.53
CA TRP A 344 9.14 20.88 -12.87
C TRP A 344 8.77 21.97 -13.88
N ILE A 345 7.89 22.90 -13.50
CA ILE A 345 7.41 23.96 -14.41
C ILE A 345 8.54 24.95 -14.75
N THR A 346 9.37 25.29 -13.77
CA THR A 346 10.41 26.32 -13.90
C THR A 346 11.71 25.77 -14.49
N GLU A 347 12.15 24.60 -14.04
CA GLU A 347 13.47 24.06 -14.38
C GLU A 347 13.43 22.71 -15.12
N ARG A 348 12.24 22.12 -15.30
CA ARG A 348 12.08 20.74 -15.81
C ARG A 348 12.82 19.70 -14.95
N LYS A 349 12.88 19.94 -13.64
CA LYS A 349 13.54 19.05 -12.68
C LYS A 349 12.55 18.48 -11.67
N ILE A 350 12.78 17.22 -11.32
CA ILE A 350 12.10 16.52 -10.24
C ILE A 350 13.13 16.29 -9.12
N SER A 351 12.77 16.66 -7.89
CA SER A 351 13.69 16.55 -6.75
C SER A 351 13.97 15.09 -6.40
N TYR A 352 12.92 14.27 -6.43
CA TYR A 352 12.90 12.86 -6.06
C TYR A 352 13.38 12.59 -4.62
N ARG A 353 13.09 13.54 -3.72
CA ARG A 353 13.48 13.52 -2.31
C ARG A 353 12.26 13.36 -1.40
N MET A 354 12.47 12.79 -0.21
CA MET A 354 11.47 12.77 0.85
C MET A 354 10.94 14.19 1.10
N ALA A 355 9.61 14.34 1.05
CA ALA A 355 8.93 15.60 1.32
C ALA A 355 8.37 15.62 2.75
N SER A 356 8.31 16.80 3.35
CA SER A 356 7.68 17.06 4.66
C SER A 356 6.17 17.22 4.52
#